data_AF-A0A1I4QV70-F1
#
_entry.id   AF-A0A1I4QV70-F1
#
_cell.length_a   1.000
_cell.length_b   1.000
_cell.length_c   1.000
_cell.angle_alpha   90.00
_cell.angle_beta   90.00
_cell.angle_gamma   90.00
#
_symmetry.space_group_name_H-M   'P 1'
#
loop_
_entity.id
_entity.type
_entity.pdbx_description
1 polymer ?
#
loop_
_entity_poly.entity_id
_entity_poly.type
_entity_poly.pdbx_seq_one_letter_code
_entity_poly.pdbx_strand_id
1 'polypeptide(L)'
;MQLVLDQEQQELRSSVRKFLAEHAPPQRVRELADGDGHDAELWRRLSTELGLTGLVVPEELGGSGAGHVERAVVLEELGRALAPVPFLATAVLATDVLLGIDDAAARADLLPAMASGELIAAVAWDQESVPAATKRDGAWVLDGRAQRVVSGDIADVVLVQAKTGQGTGWFRLRGEHAAKTPLRTLDPTRRLTNLDFAAAPAELLSSPDPDAVRSRVRDLAAVALSAEQLGGMAKVLEMTAEYAKVRVQFGRAIGSYQGVKHRLADMHSALEQAGAAVRYAAWTADVDPQELPLAAALVQVLVSPANFQAAADAVQLHGGIGYTWEHDAHLYYKRAKTSELLLGTPDQNRARLADLLQI
;
A
#
# COMPACT_ATOMS: atom_id res chain seq x y z
N MET A 1 -5.04 24.67 4.33
CA MET A 1 -5.46 23.28 4.07
C MET A 1 -6.39 23.26 2.86
N GLN A 2 -5.91 22.81 1.70
CA GLN A 2 -6.71 22.66 0.48
C GLN A 2 -6.95 21.17 0.27
N LEU A 3 -8.17 20.70 0.56
CA LEU A 3 -8.54 19.27 0.46
C LEU A 3 -9.26 18.92 -0.84
N VAL A 4 -9.48 19.92 -1.69
CA VAL A 4 -10.01 19.74 -3.04
C VAL A 4 -8.81 19.65 -3.96
N LEU A 5 -8.75 18.56 -4.74
CA LEU A 5 -7.69 18.38 -5.72
C LEU A 5 -7.69 19.55 -6.71
N ASP A 6 -6.52 20.10 -6.97
CA ASP A 6 -6.35 21.11 -8.01
C ASP A 6 -6.42 20.50 -9.42
N GLN A 7 -6.25 21.35 -10.44
CA GLN A 7 -6.38 20.92 -11.83
C GLN A 7 -5.32 19.86 -12.22
N GLU A 8 -4.08 20.00 -11.76
CA GLU A 8 -3.00 19.07 -12.10
C GLU A 8 -3.23 17.71 -11.45
N GLN A 9 -3.64 17.68 -10.19
CA GLN A 9 -4.00 16.46 -9.46
C GLN A 9 -5.23 15.76 -10.08
N GLN A 10 -6.20 16.54 -10.59
CA GLN A 10 -7.36 16.00 -11.32
C GLN A 10 -6.95 15.37 -12.66
N GLU A 11 -6.04 16.01 -13.38
CA GLU A 11 -5.49 15.50 -14.64
C GLU A 11 -4.68 14.22 -14.42
N LEU A 12 -3.83 14.20 -13.39
CA LEU A 12 -3.10 13.00 -12.95
C LEU A 12 -4.08 11.85 -12.67
N ARG A 13 -5.09 12.09 -11.83
CA ARG A 13 -6.12 11.09 -11.51
C ARG A 13 -6.81 10.54 -12.76
N SER A 14 -7.23 11.43 -13.65
CA SER A 14 -7.92 11.04 -14.88
C SER A 14 -7.04 10.20 -15.82
N SER A 15 -5.77 10.55 -15.92
CA SER A 15 -4.77 9.87 -16.76
C SER A 15 -4.48 8.47 -16.22
N VAL A 16 -4.22 8.34 -14.92
CA VAL A 16 -3.97 7.05 -14.27
C VAL A 16 -5.20 6.16 -14.33
N ARG A 17 -6.40 6.70 -14.08
CA ARG A 17 -7.66 5.95 -14.20
C ARG A 17 -7.85 5.37 -15.59
N LYS A 18 -7.67 6.19 -16.62
CA LYS A 18 -7.81 5.78 -18.02
C LYS A 18 -6.78 4.70 -18.36
N PHE A 19 -5.53 4.91 -17.94
CA PHE A 19 -4.44 3.97 -18.16
C PHE A 19 -4.73 2.61 -17.51
N LEU A 20 -5.16 2.58 -16.24
CA LEU A 20 -5.47 1.34 -15.54
C LEU A 20 -6.71 0.63 -16.08
N ALA A 21 -7.71 1.36 -16.56
CA ALA A 21 -8.88 0.75 -17.20
C ALA A 21 -8.50 -0.02 -18.49
N GLU A 22 -7.47 0.43 -19.19
CA GLU A 22 -6.97 -0.22 -20.41
C GLU A 22 -5.99 -1.36 -20.11
N HIS A 23 -5.12 -1.20 -19.10
CA HIS A 23 -3.97 -2.09 -18.88
C HIS A 23 -4.08 -3.01 -17.68
N ALA A 24 -5.02 -2.74 -16.76
CA ALA A 24 -5.32 -3.58 -15.61
C ALA A 24 -6.83 -3.91 -15.54
N PRO A 25 -7.47 -4.39 -16.64
CA PRO A 25 -8.87 -4.75 -16.60
C PRO A 25 -9.10 -5.90 -15.60
N PRO A 26 -10.31 -6.04 -15.01
CA PRO A 26 -10.56 -7.04 -13.98
C PRO A 26 -10.25 -8.49 -14.39
N GLN A 27 -10.37 -8.82 -15.68
CA GLN A 27 -9.97 -10.12 -16.20
C GLN A 27 -8.46 -10.38 -16.00
N ARG A 28 -7.61 -9.40 -16.32
CA ARG A 28 -6.16 -9.50 -16.14
C ARG A 28 -5.79 -9.66 -14.66
N VAL A 29 -6.46 -8.91 -13.79
CA VAL A 29 -6.27 -9.03 -12.33
C VAL A 29 -6.64 -10.42 -11.84
N ARG A 30 -7.71 -11.03 -12.35
CA ARG A 30 -8.09 -12.42 -12.04
C ARG A 30 -7.06 -13.43 -12.53
N GLU A 31 -6.59 -13.30 -13.76
CA GLU A 31 -5.56 -14.19 -14.33
C GLU A 31 -4.29 -14.19 -13.48
N LEU A 32 -3.87 -13.02 -13.00
CA LEU A 32 -2.70 -12.88 -12.14
C LEU A 32 -2.96 -13.40 -10.73
N ALA A 33 -4.15 -13.14 -10.17
CA ALA A 33 -4.55 -13.66 -8.86
C ALA A 33 -4.54 -15.21 -8.81
N ASP A 34 -4.84 -15.87 -9.93
CA ASP A 34 -4.78 -17.34 -10.03
C ASP A 34 -3.36 -17.84 -10.36
N GLY A 35 -2.45 -16.95 -10.80
CA GLY A 35 -1.09 -17.23 -11.23
C GLY A 35 -0.02 -16.70 -10.28
N ASP A 36 0.84 -15.82 -10.80
CA ASP A 36 1.98 -15.27 -10.07
C ASP A 36 1.59 -14.11 -9.14
N GLY A 37 0.49 -13.41 -9.38
CA GLY A 37 0.06 -12.26 -8.58
C GLY A 37 0.90 -11.00 -8.79
N HIS A 38 1.68 -10.90 -9.89
CA HIS A 38 2.43 -9.70 -10.25
C HIS A 38 2.37 -9.39 -11.74
N ASP A 39 1.90 -8.20 -12.09
CA ASP A 39 1.97 -7.73 -13.48
C ASP A 39 3.25 -6.93 -13.75
N ALA A 40 4.29 -7.63 -14.22
CA ALA A 40 5.57 -7.02 -14.56
C ALA A 40 5.46 -6.01 -15.72
N GLU A 41 4.58 -6.25 -16.68
CA GLU A 41 4.38 -5.34 -17.80
C GLU A 41 3.64 -4.08 -17.35
N LEU A 42 2.58 -4.23 -16.54
CA LEU A 42 1.91 -3.06 -15.95
C LEU A 42 2.89 -2.24 -15.11
N TRP A 43 3.72 -2.88 -14.28
CA TRP A 43 4.74 -2.20 -13.48
C TRP A 43 5.68 -1.38 -14.36
N ARG A 44 6.28 -2.02 -15.37
CA ARG A 44 7.17 -1.34 -16.33
C ARG A 44 6.50 -0.12 -16.94
N ARG A 45 5.24 -0.24 -17.39
CA ARG A 45 4.55 0.87 -18.06
C ARG A 45 4.14 2.00 -17.11
N LEU A 46 3.69 1.68 -15.90
CA LEU A 46 3.43 2.71 -14.86
C LEU A 46 4.69 3.53 -14.57
N SER A 47 5.86 2.90 -14.61
CA SER A 47 7.15 3.58 -14.45
C SER A 47 7.58 4.35 -15.70
N THR A 48 7.61 3.72 -16.87
CA THR A 48 8.23 4.33 -18.06
C THR A 48 7.33 5.27 -18.85
N GLU A 49 6.01 5.03 -18.86
CA GLU A 49 5.06 5.86 -19.62
C GLU A 49 4.47 7.00 -18.77
N LEU A 50 4.29 6.76 -17.47
CA LEU A 50 3.66 7.72 -16.56
C LEU A 50 4.59 8.25 -15.46
N GLY A 51 5.77 7.65 -15.24
CA GLY A 51 6.72 8.11 -14.22
C GLY A 51 6.28 7.88 -12.77
N LEU A 52 5.27 7.03 -12.51
CA LEU A 52 4.59 7.03 -11.20
C LEU A 52 5.45 6.47 -10.06
N THR A 53 6.45 5.65 -10.36
CA THR A 53 7.34 5.04 -9.36
C THR A 53 8.36 6.01 -8.78
N GLY A 54 8.63 7.12 -9.49
CA GLY A 54 9.53 8.19 -9.08
C GLY A 54 8.85 9.41 -8.49
N LEU A 55 7.54 9.37 -8.18
CA LEU A 55 6.77 10.57 -7.81
C LEU A 55 7.42 11.39 -6.70
N VAL A 56 7.69 10.76 -5.56
CA VAL A 56 8.26 11.44 -4.38
C VAL A 56 9.80 11.43 -4.37
N VAL A 57 10.41 10.88 -5.41
CA VAL A 57 11.87 10.86 -5.54
C VAL A 57 12.30 12.25 -6.05
N PRO A 58 13.32 12.88 -5.45
CA PRO A 58 13.84 14.16 -5.94
C PRO A 58 14.26 14.11 -7.41
N GLU A 59 14.12 15.22 -8.13
CA GLU A 59 14.45 15.31 -9.55
C GLU A 59 15.93 14.97 -9.82
N GLU A 60 16.83 15.38 -8.93
CA GLU A 60 18.26 15.09 -9.03
C GLU A 60 18.59 13.58 -8.87
N LEU A 61 17.64 12.80 -8.38
CA LEU A 61 17.72 11.34 -8.26
C LEU A 61 16.80 10.63 -9.27
N GLY A 62 16.35 11.32 -10.31
CA GLY A 62 15.59 10.74 -11.42
C GLY A 62 14.09 10.57 -11.17
N GLY A 63 13.55 11.22 -10.13
CA GLY A 63 12.11 11.30 -9.88
C GLY A 63 11.47 12.56 -10.42
N SER A 64 10.23 12.83 -9.99
CA SER A 64 9.49 14.05 -10.35
C SER A 64 9.39 15.08 -9.23
N GLY A 65 9.89 14.78 -8.02
CA GLY A 65 9.83 15.70 -6.87
C GLY A 65 8.42 16.08 -6.41
N ALA A 66 7.40 15.29 -6.77
CA ALA A 66 6.01 15.50 -6.35
C ALA A 66 5.80 15.10 -4.88
N GLY A 67 4.65 15.48 -4.33
CA GLY A 67 4.31 15.24 -2.94
C GLY A 67 3.60 13.90 -2.68
N HIS A 68 3.34 13.67 -1.41
CA HIS A 68 2.50 12.60 -0.92
C HIS A 68 1.02 12.79 -1.28
N VAL A 69 0.57 14.02 -1.56
CA VAL A 69 -0.76 14.28 -2.13
C VAL A 69 -0.91 13.64 -3.52
N GLU A 70 0.02 13.89 -4.45
CA GLU A 70 -0.01 13.26 -5.78
C GLU A 70 0.12 11.74 -5.67
N ARG A 71 0.98 11.25 -4.77
CA ARG A 71 1.12 9.81 -4.50
C ARG A 71 -0.20 9.19 -4.00
N ALA A 72 -0.94 9.88 -3.14
CA ALA A 72 -2.24 9.41 -2.65
C ALA A 72 -3.27 9.34 -3.79
N VAL A 73 -3.28 10.31 -4.72
CA VAL A 73 -4.13 10.28 -5.91
C VAL A 73 -3.85 9.04 -6.76
N VAL A 74 -2.57 8.70 -6.98
CA VAL A 74 -2.18 7.51 -7.72
C VAL A 74 -2.61 6.23 -7.02
N LEU A 75 -2.39 6.14 -5.70
CA LEU A 75 -2.79 4.99 -4.91
C LEU A 75 -4.30 4.78 -4.90
N GLU A 76 -5.11 5.85 -4.88
CA GLU A 76 -6.56 5.77 -5.04
C GLU A 76 -6.92 5.04 -6.35
N GLU A 77 -6.31 5.39 -7.47
CA GLU A 77 -6.60 4.72 -8.74
C GLU A 77 -6.06 3.29 -8.80
N LEU A 78 -4.86 3.02 -8.23
CA LEU A 78 -4.31 1.66 -8.13
C LEU A 78 -5.23 0.75 -7.29
N GLY A 79 -5.75 1.25 -6.17
CA GLY A 79 -6.68 0.53 -5.32
C GLY A 79 -8.03 0.30 -5.96
N ARG A 80 -8.53 1.28 -6.72
CA ARG A 80 -9.73 1.16 -7.55
C ARG A 80 -9.60 0.02 -8.57
N ALA A 81 -8.42 -0.15 -9.16
CA ALA A 81 -8.13 -1.20 -10.14
C ALA A 81 -7.66 -2.54 -9.53
N LEU A 82 -7.43 -2.62 -8.21
CA LEU A 82 -6.74 -3.75 -7.57
C LEU A 82 -5.40 -4.10 -8.25
N ALA A 83 -4.64 -3.07 -8.65
CA ALA A 83 -3.44 -3.24 -9.45
C ALA A 83 -2.41 -4.17 -8.75
N PRO A 84 -2.05 -5.31 -9.35
CA PRO A 84 -1.14 -6.30 -8.75
C PRO A 84 0.33 -5.93 -9.04
N VAL A 85 0.76 -4.78 -8.53
CA VAL A 85 2.11 -4.23 -8.72
C VAL A 85 2.78 -3.93 -7.37
N PRO A 86 4.14 -3.98 -7.28
CA PRO A 86 4.86 -3.77 -6.03
C PRO A 86 4.93 -2.30 -5.59
N PHE A 87 3.95 -1.46 -5.97
CA PHE A 87 3.98 -0.01 -5.71
C PHE A 87 4.09 0.32 -4.22
N LEU A 88 3.34 -0.38 -3.36
CA LEU A 88 3.43 -0.19 -1.91
C LEU A 88 4.81 -0.63 -1.36
N ALA A 89 5.39 -1.70 -1.89
CA ALA A 89 6.69 -2.20 -1.42
C ALA A 89 7.83 -1.28 -1.85
N THR A 90 7.84 -0.87 -3.11
CA THR A 90 8.94 -0.14 -3.73
C THR A 90 8.74 1.37 -3.65
N ALA A 91 7.72 1.91 -4.30
CA ALA A 91 7.50 3.36 -4.45
C ALA A 91 6.96 4.06 -3.18
N VAL A 92 6.55 3.29 -2.17
CA VAL A 92 6.16 3.80 -0.85
C VAL A 92 7.18 3.38 0.19
N LEU A 93 7.19 2.10 0.60
CA LEU A 93 7.99 1.66 1.74
C LEU A 93 9.49 1.85 1.52
N ALA A 94 10.04 1.26 0.45
CA ALA A 94 11.49 1.32 0.22
C ALA A 94 11.96 2.73 -0.12
N THR A 95 11.23 3.45 -0.96
CA THR A 95 11.53 4.85 -1.29
C THR A 95 11.55 5.72 -0.04
N ASP A 96 10.52 5.63 0.82
CA ASP A 96 10.45 6.48 2.02
C ASP A 96 11.53 6.09 3.07
N VAL A 97 11.94 4.81 3.15
CA VAL A 97 13.12 4.42 3.96
C VAL A 97 14.36 5.12 3.43
N LEU A 98 14.63 5.03 2.12
CA LEU A 98 15.82 5.63 1.51
C LEU A 98 15.83 7.16 1.63
N LEU A 99 14.68 7.81 1.52
CA LEU A 99 14.57 9.27 1.72
C LEU A 99 14.72 9.68 3.20
N GLY A 100 14.38 8.78 4.14
CA GLY A 100 14.48 9.04 5.57
C GLY A 100 15.86 8.79 6.19
N ILE A 101 16.70 7.95 5.58
CA ILE A 101 18.06 7.67 6.05
C ILE A 101 19.07 8.76 5.63
N ASP A 102 20.16 8.88 6.39
CA ASP A 102 21.26 9.79 6.09
C ASP A 102 22.40 9.08 5.35
N ASP A 103 22.05 8.48 4.21
CA ASP A 103 22.98 7.74 3.36
C ASP A 103 22.89 8.23 1.92
N ALA A 104 23.72 9.20 1.57
CA ALA A 104 23.73 9.78 0.22
C ALA A 104 24.15 8.76 -0.85
N ALA A 105 25.05 7.82 -0.50
CA ALA A 105 25.53 6.81 -1.43
C ALA A 105 24.44 5.79 -1.74
N ALA A 106 23.75 5.28 -0.72
CA ALA A 106 22.64 4.34 -0.92
C ALA A 106 21.47 4.98 -1.68
N ARG A 107 21.17 6.25 -1.41
CA ARG A 107 20.14 7.01 -2.16
C ARG A 107 20.50 7.14 -3.64
N ALA A 108 21.72 7.58 -3.95
CA ALA A 108 22.17 7.76 -5.33
C ALA A 108 22.25 6.44 -6.12
N ASP A 109 22.53 5.34 -5.43
CA ASP A 109 22.63 4.00 -6.03
C ASP A 109 21.24 3.38 -6.31
N LEU A 110 20.30 3.51 -5.38
CA LEU A 110 19.02 2.78 -5.44
C LEU A 110 17.84 3.58 -5.99
N LEU A 111 17.71 4.86 -5.61
CA LEU A 111 16.51 5.65 -5.94
C LEU A 111 16.30 5.85 -7.45
N PRO A 112 17.33 6.11 -8.29
CA PRO A 112 17.12 6.25 -9.74
C PRO A 112 16.59 4.97 -10.40
N ALA A 113 17.12 3.80 -10.00
CA ALA A 113 16.68 2.51 -10.52
C ALA A 113 15.27 2.14 -10.05
N MET A 114 14.90 2.53 -8.82
CA MET A 114 13.53 2.38 -8.32
C MET A 114 12.56 3.35 -9.00
N ALA A 115 12.97 4.60 -9.23
CA ALA A 115 12.16 5.63 -9.87
C ALA A 115 11.81 5.25 -11.32
N SER A 116 12.76 4.66 -12.06
CA SER A 116 12.55 4.14 -13.42
C SER A 116 11.82 2.79 -13.48
N GLY A 117 11.62 2.13 -12.34
CA GLY A 117 10.97 0.82 -12.23
C GLY A 117 11.85 -0.38 -12.57
N GLU A 118 13.14 -0.17 -12.87
CA GLU A 118 14.11 -1.23 -13.16
C GLU A 118 14.47 -2.07 -11.94
N LEU A 119 14.40 -1.47 -10.74
CA LEU A 119 14.70 -2.13 -9.48
C LEU A 119 13.46 -2.21 -8.58
N ILE A 120 13.10 -3.43 -8.18
CA ILE A 120 12.04 -3.68 -7.19
C ILE A 120 12.69 -3.85 -5.82
N ALA A 121 12.30 -2.97 -4.89
CA ALA A 121 12.74 -3.04 -3.51
C ALA A 121 11.59 -3.44 -2.58
N ALA A 122 11.91 -4.18 -1.51
CA ALA A 122 10.99 -4.50 -0.42
C ALA A 122 11.58 -4.11 0.93
N VAL A 123 10.70 -3.94 1.93
CA VAL A 123 11.09 -3.56 3.30
C VAL A 123 10.69 -4.63 4.30
N ALA A 124 11.65 -5.07 5.10
CA ALA A 124 11.48 -6.02 6.18
C ALA A 124 11.70 -5.31 7.53
N TRP A 125 10.60 -5.06 8.23
CA TRP A 125 10.55 -4.28 9.47
C TRP A 125 9.49 -4.83 10.43
N ASP A 126 9.56 -6.13 10.73
CA ASP A 126 8.56 -6.79 11.54
C ASP A 126 8.70 -6.42 13.03
N GLN A 127 7.58 -6.17 13.69
CA GLN A 127 7.50 -5.90 15.12
C GLN A 127 7.56 -7.19 15.95
N GLU A 128 7.16 -8.33 15.37
CA GLU A 128 7.09 -9.62 16.08
C GLU A 128 8.44 -10.37 16.02
N SER A 129 9.16 -10.26 14.92
CA SER A 129 10.48 -10.90 14.72
C SER A 129 11.45 -9.97 14.00
N VAL A 130 12.42 -9.43 14.74
CA VAL A 130 13.47 -8.57 14.17
C VAL A 130 14.73 -9.42 13.97
N PRO A 131 15.26 -9.54 12.73
CA PRO A 131 16.52 -10.23 12.47
C PRO A 131 17.70 -9.66 13.27
N ALA A 132 18.72 -10.48 13.52
CA ALA A 132 19.96 -10.05 14.15
C ALA A 132 21.02 -9.72 13.08
N ALA A 133 21.77 -8.65 13.29
CA ALA A 133 22.90 -8.23 12.50
C ALA A 133 24.18 -8.37 13.31
N THR A 134 25.15 -9.12 12.78
CA THR A 134 26.46 -9.32 13.43
C THR A 134 27.60 -9.06 12.44
N LYS A 135 28.75 -8.61 12.94
CA LYS A 135 29.97 -8.53 12.12
C LYS A 135 30.68 -9.87 12.14
N ARG A 136 30.95 -10.44 10.96
CA ARG A 136 31.79 -11.63 10.76
C ARG A 136 32.88 -11.26 9.75
N ASP A 137 34.14 -11.45 10.13
CA ASP A 137 35.32 -11.09 9.32
C ASP A 137 35.29 -9.65 8.76
N GLY A 138 34.72 -8.72 9.54
CA GLY A 138 34.60 -7.31 9.19
C GLY A 138 33.37 -6.94 8.35
N ALA A 139 32.63 -7.90 7.81
CA ALA A 139 31.39 -7.69 7.05
C ALA A 139 30.14 -7.91 7.92
N TRP A 140 29.06 -7.21 7.62
CA TRP A 140 27.77 -7.43 8.28
C TRP A 140 27.04 -8.63 7.65
N VAL A 141 26.47 -9.46 8.50
CA VAL A 141 25.56 -10.53 8.10
C VAL A 141 24.29 -10.50 8.92
N LEU A 142 23.19 -10.92 8.30
CA LEU A 142 21.87 -11.04 8.92
C LEU A 142 21.53 -12.51 9.20
N ASP A 143 20.98 -12.76 10.38
CA ASP A 143 20.44 -14.05 10.81
C ASP A 143 19.02 -13.86 11.37
N GLY A 144 18.10 -14.76 11.02
CA GLY A 144 16.73 -14.77 11.53
C GLY A 144 15.69 -14.72 10.43
N ARG A 145 14.50 -14.24 10.77
CA ARG A 145 13.35 -14.24 9.85
C ARG A 145 12.63 -12.90 9.89
N ALA A 146 12.20 -12.43 8.73
CA ALA A 146 11.20 -11.37 8.59
C ALA A 146 9.92 -11.96 7.98
N GLN A 147 8.78 -11.70 8.61
CA GLN A 147 7.51 -12.27 8.16
C GLN A 147 6.68 -11.28 7.36
N ARG A 148 5.85 -11.80 6.46
CA ARG A 148 4.82 -11.03 5.72
C ARG A 148 5.39 -9.82 4.96
N VAL A 149 6.58 -9.94 4.39
CA VAL A 149 7.22 -8.90 3.57
C VAL A 149 6.46 -8.73 2.26
N VAL A 150 5.92 -7.53 2.04
CA VAL A 150 5.14 -7.20 0.83
C VAL A 150 6.06 -7.30 -0.38
N SER A 151 5.67 -8.10 -1.38
CA SER A 151 6.45 -8.34 -2.61
C SER A 151 7.89 -8.83 -2.39
N GLY A 152 8.20 -9.42 -1.22
CA GLY A 152 9.57 -9.85 -0.90
C GLY A 152 10.12 -10.94 -1.83
N ASP A 153 9.24 -11.78 -2.40
CA ASP A 153 9.57 -12.84 -3.35
C ASP A 153 10.17 -12.30 -4.65
N ILE A 154 9.70 -11.14 -5.12
CA ILE A 154 10.14 -10.53 -6.39
C ILE A 154 11.12 -9.36 -6.19
N ALA A 155 11.51 -9.05 -4.95
CA ALA A 155 12.44 -7.95 -4.68
C ALA A 155 13.88 -8.28 -5.11
N ASP A 156 14.50 -7.35 -5.83
CA ASP A 156 15.92 -7.33 -6.19
C ASP A 156 16.79 -6.91 -5.02
N VAL A 157 16.27 -5.99 -4.20
CA VAL A 157 16.91 -5.48 -2.97
C VAL A 157 15.91 -5.52 -1.83
N VAL A 158 16.39 -5.89 -0.64
CA VAL A 158 15.59 -5.84 0.60
C VAL A 158 16.26 -4.88 1.56
N LEU A 159 15.49 -3.92 2.06
CA LEU A 159 15.87 -3.06 3.17
C LEU A 159 15.36 -3.69 4.46
N VAL A 160 16.27 -4.08 5.35
CA VAL A 160 15.96 -4.79 6.58
C VAL A 160 16.31 -3.93 7.77
N GLN A 161 15.37 -3.74 8.69
CA GLN A 161 15.72 -3.26 10.01
C GLN A 161 16.12 -4.45 10.88
N ALA A 162 17.33 -4.41 11.44
CA ALA A 162 17.88 -5.52 12.21
C ALA A 162 18.48 -5.04 13.55
N LYS A 163 18.49 -5.94 14.54
CA LYS A 163 19.11 -5.71 15.86
C LYS A 163 20.61 -5.93 15.79
N THR A 164 21.36 -4.96 16.25
CA THR A 164 22.81 -5.01 16.47
C THR A 164 23.11 -5.06 17.97
N GLY A 165 24.39 -5.19 18.34
CA GLY A 165 24.82 -5.04 19.73
C GLY A 165 24.63 -3.63 20.33
N GLN A 166 24.28 -2.62 19.52
CA GLN A 166 24.16 -1.21 19.92
C GLN A 166 22.73 -0.65 19.75
N GLY A 167 21.74 -1.50 19.42
CA GLY A 167 20.37 -1.07 19.10
C GLY A 167 19.93 -1.58 17.73
N THR A 168 19.02 -0.90 17.06
CA THR A 168 18.58 -1.25 15.69
C THR A 168 19.42 -0.53 14.63
N GLY A 169 19.46 -1.08 13.42
CA GLY A 169 20.07 -0.46 12.25
C GLY A 169 19.33 -0.85 10.97
N TRP A 170 19.44 0.00 9.95
CA TRP A 170 18.94 -0.31 8.61
C TRP A 170 20.04 -0.95 7.77
N PHE A 171 19.70 -2.01 7.06
CA PHE A 171 20.62 -2.76 6.22
C PHE A 171 20.02 -2.93 4.83
N ARG A 172 20.87 -2.93 3.80
CA ARG A 172 20.49 -3.41 2.47
C ARG A 172 21.15 -4.75 2.18
N LEU A 173 20.44 -5.60 1.45
CA LEU A 173 20.98 -6.81 0.84
C LEU A 173 20.34 -7.05 -0.51
N ARG A 174 21.04 -7.82 -1.35
CA ARG A 174 20.46 -8.38 -2.58
C ARG A 174 19.38 -9.39 -2.20
N GLY A 175 18.24 -9.36 -2.87
CA GLY A 175 17.10 -10.23 -2.57
C GLY A 175 17.43 -11.72 -2.67
N GLU A 176 18.39 -12.10 -3.51
CA GLU A 176 18.87 -13.48 -3.64
C GLU A 176 19.64 -14.00 -2.41
N HIS A 177 20.12 -13.11 -1.51
CA HIS A 177 20.76 -13.51 -0.26
C HIS A 177 19.75 -13.93 0.83
N ALA A 178 18.44 -13.75 0.59
CA ALA A 178 17.39 -14.22 1.49
C ALA A 178 16.68 -15.43 0.89
N ALA A 179 16.47 -16.47 1.70
CA ALA A 179 15.58 -17.56 1.31
C ALA A 179 14.13 -17.06 1.36
N LYS A 180 13.42 -17.18 0.24
CA LYS A 180 12.09 -16.60 0.05
C LYS A 180 11.02 -17.68 0.12
N THR A 181 10.06 -17.53 1.01
CA THR A 181 8.89 -18.42 1.13
C THR A 181 7.61 -17.62 0.89
N PRO A 182 7.06 -17.61 -0.34
CA PRO A 182 5.77 -16.98 -0.63
C PRO A 182 4.66 -17.56 0.23
N LEU A 183 3.77 -16.70 0.74
CA LEU A 183 2.65 -17.10 1.57
C LEU A 183 1.37 -17.22 0.73
N ARG A 184 0.62 -18.29 0.98
CA ARG A 184 -0.76 -18.40 0.51
C ARG A 184 -1.67 -17.60 1.43
N THR A 185 -2.03 -16.40 1.00
CA THR A 185 -2.83 -15.43 1.75
C THR A 185 -4.30 -15.47 1.32
N LEU A 186 -5.15 -14.74 2.06
CA LEU A 186 -6.56 -14.54 1.68
C LEU A 186 -6.68 -13.74 0.37
N ASP A 187 -5.83 -12.73 0.20
CA ASP A 187 -5.79 -11.85 -0.97
C ASP A 187 -4.74 -12.29 -1.98
N PRO A 188 -5.16 -12.88 -3.11
CA PRO A 188 -4.23 -13.29 -4.16
C PRO A 188 -3.62 -12.12 -4.94
N THR A 189 -4.14 -10.90 -4.79
CA THR A 189 -3.63 -9.69 -5.47
C THR A 189 -2.54 -8.97 -4.67
N ARG A 190 -2.22 -9.44 -3.45
CA ARG A 190 -1.13 -8.92 -2.62
C ARG A 190 -0.19 -10.04 -2.22
N ARG A 191 1.00 -10.04 -2.81
CA ARG A 191 2.06 -10.99 -2.48
C ARG A 191 2.67 -10.66 -1.13
N LEU A 192 2.65 -11.64 -0.21
CA LEU A 192 3.34 -11.58 1.07
C LEU A 192 4.31 -12.76 1.14
N THR A 193 5.53 -12.49 1.62
CA THR A 193 6.61 -13.48 1.62
C THR A 193 7.31 -13.48 2.97
N ASN A 194 7.63 -14.65 3.50
CA ASN A 194 8.60 -14.77 4.58
C ASN A 194 10.01 -14.79 4.01
N LEU A 195 10.90 -14.00 4.61
CA LEU A 195 12.33 -13.97 4.28
C LEU A 195 13.12 -14.58 5.42
N ASP A 196 13.92 -15.60 5.11
CA ASP A 196 14.84 -16.25 6.03
C ASP A 196 16.28 -15.84 5.69
N PHE A 197 17.00 -15.37 6.70
CA PHE A 197 18.38 -14.94 6.62
C PHE A 197 19.27 -15.93 7.39
N ALA A 198 20.28 -16.45 6.72
CA ALA A 198 21.26 -17.37 7.31
C ALA A 198 22.67 -16.88 6.96
N ALA A 199 23.27 -16.10 7.87
CA ALA A 199 24.50 -15.36 7.62
C ALA A 199 24.45 -14.56 6.29
N ALA A 200 23.29 -13.96 5.97
CA ALA A 200 23.06 -13.29 4.70
C ALA A 200 23.91 -12.01 4.62
N PRO A 201 24.79 -11.85 3.61
CA PRO A 201 25.62 -10.66 3.48
C PRO A 201 24.76 -9.40 3.31
N ALA A 202 25.04 -8.38 4.12
CA ALA A 202 24.31 -7.13 4.13
C ALA A 202 25.25 -5.93 4.35
N GLU A 203 24.78 -4.76 3.98
CA GLU A 203 25.48 -3.48 4.18
C GLU A 203 24.68 -2.61 5.12
N LEU A 204 25.35 -2.07 6.15
CA LEU A 204 24.74 -1.11 7.07
C LEU A 204 24.53 0.22 6.35
N LEU A 205 23.32 0.75 6.45
CA LEU A 205 22.94 2.06 5.92
C LEU A 205 23.07 3.12 7.03
N SER A 206 23.66 4.26 6.68
CA SER A 206 23.80 5.37 7.63
C SER A 206 22.44 5.97 7.99
N SER A 207 22.09 5.91 9.27
CA SER A 207 20.82 6.43 9.80
C SER A 207 21.01 6.79 11.28
N PRO A 208 21.11 8.08 11.64
CA PRO A 208 21.32 8.50 13.03
C PRO A 208 20.24 8.00 14.00
N ASP A 209 18.99 7.92 13.52
CA ASP A 209 17.85 7.39 14.28
C ASP A 209 17.04 6.39 13.42
N PRO A 210 17.46 5.12 13.36
CA PRO A 210 16.79 4.09 12.56
C PRO A 210 15.32 3.86 12.94
N ASP A 211 14.97 4.09 14.20
CA ASP A 211 13.62 3.87 14.71
C ASP A 211 12.68 5.03 14.37
N ALA A 212 13.18 6.28 14.38
CA ALA A 212 12.45 7.44 13.88
C ALA A 212 12.17 7.31 12.37
N VAL A 213 13.14 6.85 11.58
CA VAL A 213 12.92 6.54 10.14
C VAL A 213 11.80 5.53 9.98
N ARG A 214 11.85 4.40 10.71
CA ARG A 214 10.78 3.40 10.68
C ARG A 214 9.42 4.01 11.05
N SER A 215 9.36 4.83 12.10
CA SER A 215 8.11 5.45 12.55
C SER A 215 7.51 6.35 11.47
N ARG A 216 8.32 7.23 10.87
CA ARG A 216 7.87 8.14 9.81
C ARG A 216 7.41 7.37 8.57
N VAL A 217 8.17 6.38 8.13
CA VAL A 217 7.79 5.54 6.98
C VAL A 217 6.50 4.76 7.28
N ARG A 218 6.26 4.32 8.52
CA ARG A 218 4.99 3.68 8.91
C ARG A 218 3.81 4.64 8.75
N ASP A 219 3.99 5.92 9.10
CA ASP A 219 2.95 6.93 8.93
C ASP A 219 2.67 7.25 7.48
N LEU A 220 3.71 7.42 6.67
CA LEU A 220 3.58 7.61 5.22
C LEU A 220 2.91 6.40 4.54
N ALA A 221 3.28 5.19 4.94
CA ALA A 221 2.68 3.96 4.46
C ALA A 221 1.21 3.81 4.88
N ALA A 222 0.85 4.30 6.07
CA ALA A 222 -0.53 4.33 6.54
C ALA A 222 -1.40 5.22 5.67
N VAL A 223 -0.94 6.44 5.36
CA VAL A 223 -1.62 7.36 4.45
C VAL A 223 -1.76 6.75 3.05
N ALA A 224 -0.66 6.21 2.52
CA ALA A 224 -0.62 5.55 1.22
C ALA A 224 -1.61 4.37 1.12
N LEU A 225 -1.60 3.47 2.11
CA LEU A 225 -2.50 2.32 2.14
C LEU A 225 -3.97 2.75 2.27
N SER A 226 -4.25 3.80 3.05
CA SER A 226 -5.62 4.33 3.16
C SER A 226 -6.09 5.01 1.89
N ALA A 227 -5.20 5.63 1.11
CA ALA A 227 -5.54 6.10 -0.24
C ALA A 227 -5.89 4.94 -1.18
N GLU A 228 -5.13 3.84 -1.15
CA GLU A 228 -5.47 2.62 -1.91
C GLU A 228 -6.84 2.06 -1.48
N GLN A 229 -7.12 2.01 -0.19
CA GLN A 229 -8.40 1.56 0.35
C GLN A 229 -9.56 2.47 -0.10
N LEU A 230 -9.36 3.78 -0.16
CA LEU A 230 -10.35 4.74 -0.65
C LEU A 230 -10.76 4.45 -2.10
N GLY A 231 -9.78 4.13 -2.94
CA GLY A 231 -10.02 3.67 -4.31
C GLY A 231 -10.88 2.41 -4.39
N GLY A 232 -10.56 1.44 -3.55
CA GLY A 232 -11.35 0.22 -3.37
C GLY A 232 -12.79 0.52 -2.97
N MET A 233 -12.99 1.37 -1.96
CA MET A 233 -14.32 1.82 -1.51
C MET A 233 -15.13 2.45 -2.65
N ALA A 234 -14.51 3.32 -3.43
CA ALA A 234 -15.17 3.97 -4.57
C ALA A 234 -15.60 2.95 -5.62
N LYS A 235 -14.74 1.98 -5.94
CA LYS A 235 -15.09 0.95 -6.94
C LYS A 235 -16.19 0.02 -6.46
N VAL A 236 -16.14 -0.40 -5.19
CA VAL A 236 -17.18 -1.30 -4.66
C VAL A 236 -18.53 -0.62 -4.57
N LEU A 237 -18.59 0.67 -4.23
CA LEU A 237 -19.82 1.44 -4.26
C LEU A 237 -20.39 1.54 -5.68
N GLU A 238 -19.55 1.89 -6.66
CA GLU A 238 -19.93 2.01 -8.06
C GLU A 238 -20.54 0.73 -8.61
N MET A 239 -19.80 -0.39 -8.54
CA MET A 239 -20.26 -1.67 -9.08
C MET A 239 -21.55 -2.14 -8.40
N THR A 240 -21.68 -1.91 -7.08
CA THR A 240 -22.87 -2.29 -6.32
C THR A 240 -24.08 -1.44 -6.68
N ALA A 241 -23.88 -0.12 -6.85
CA ALA A 241 -24.94 0.77 -7.28
C ALA A 241 -25.41 0.46 -8.71
N GLU A 242 -24.49 0.13 -9.62
CA GLU A 242 -24.81 -0.32 -10.98
C GLU A 242 -25.61 -1.62 -10.98
N TYR A 243 -25.14 -2.63 -10.23
CA TYR A 243 -25.86 -3.89 -10.09
C TYR A 243 -27.25 -3.70 -9.48
N ALA A 244 -27.37 -2.84 -8.47
CA ALA A 244 -28.64 -2.56 -7.81
C ALA A 244 -29.69 -1.92 -8.74
N LYS A 245 -29.26 -1.18 -9.77
CA LYS A 245 -30.15 -0.57 -10.77
C LYS A 245 -30.74 -1.60 -11.74
N VAL A 246 -29.98 -2.65 -12.07
CA VAL A 246 -30.36 -3.59 -13.15
C VAL A 246 -30.88 -4.92 -12.63
N ARG A 247 -30.47 -5.36 -11.43
CA ARG A 247 -30.91 -6.64 -10.87
C ARG A 247 -32.36 -6.55 -10.41
N VAL A 248 -33.23 -7.41 -10.95
CA VAL A 248 -34.65 -7.48 -10.60
C VAL A 248 -34.94 -8.64 -9.65
N GLN A 249 -35.67 -8.37 -8.55
CA GLN A 249 -36.28 -9.36 -7.65
C GLN A 249 -37.65 -8.86 -7.21
N PHE A 250 -38.59 -9.77 -6.95
CA PHE A 250 -39.97 -9.45 -6.59
C PHE A 250 -40.61 -8.38 -7.49
N GLY A 251 -40.35 -8.45 -8.81
CA GLY A 251 -40.98 -7.61 -9.82
C GLY A 251 -40.37 -6.21 -10.03
N ARG A 252 -39.28 -5.83 -9.36
CA ARG A 252 -38.61 -4.53 -9.57
C ARG A 252 -37.10 -4.57 -9.29
N ALA A 253 -36.38 -3.53 -9.69
CA ALA A 253 -34.95 -3.40 -9.41
C ALA A 253 -34.66 -3.41 -7.90
N ILE A 254 -33.61 -4.11 -7.45
CA ILE A 254 -33.31 -4.23 -6.02
C ILE A 254 -32.95 -2.88 -5.37
N GLY A 255 -32.40 -1.94 -6.15
CA GLY A 255 -32.12 -0.57 -5.70
C GLY A 255 -33.37 0.24 -5.32
N SER A 256 -34.59 -0.27 -5.59
CA SER A 256 -35.83 0.35 -5.14
C SER A 256 -36.18 0.08 -3.67
N TYR A 257 -35.64 -0.99 -3.07
CA TYR A 257 -35.90 -1.35 -1.67
C TYR A 257 -35.10 -0.46 -0.72
N GLN A 258 -35.76 0.06 0.33
CA GLN A 258 -35.11 0.93 1.31
C GLN A 258 -33.87 0.31 1.96
N GLY A 259 -33.91 -0.99 2.28
CA GLY A 259 -32.76 -1.70 2.85
C GLY A 259 -31.51 -1.68 1.96
N VAL A 260 -31.69 -1.65 0.63
CA VAL A 260 -30.58 -1.50 -0.33
C VAL A 260 -30.15 -0.04 -0.42
N LYS A 261 -31.10 0.90 -0.51
CA LYS A 261 -30.80 2.34 -0.59
C LYS A 261 -30.04 2.86 0.62
N HIS A 262 -30.46 2.48 1.84
CA HIS A 262 -29.81 2.93 3.06
C HIS A 262 -28.37 2.43 3.12
N ARG A 263 -28.12 1.14 2.83
CA ARG A 263 -26.75 0.61 2.77
C ARG A 263 -25.88 1.33 1.74
N LEU A 264 -26.39 1.60 0.54
CA LEU A 264 -25.64 2.37 -0.47
C LEU A 264 -25.37 3.82 -0.02
N ALA A 265 -26.31 4.45 0.70
CA ALA A 265 -26.12 5.77 1.27
C ALA A 265 -25.09 5.79 2.41
N ASP A 266 -25.08 4.75 3.26
CA ASP A 266 -24.08 4.58 4.33
C ASP A 266 -22.69 4.36 3.73
N MET A 267 -22.56 3.49 2.71
CA MET A 267 -21.32 3.29 1.96
C MET A 267 -20.81 4.59 1.34
N HIS A 268 -21.68 5.38 0.73
CA HIS A 268 -21.32 6.68 0.15
C HIS A 268 -20.88 7.67 1.22
N SER A 269 -21.60 7.75 2.34
CA SER A 269 -21.24 8.63 3.46
C SER A 269 -19.89 8.27 4.08
N ALA A 270 -19.59 6.97 4.18
CA ALA A 270 -18.30 6.48 4.64
C ALA A 270 -17.18 6.81 3.64
N LEU A 271 -17.45 6.70 2.33
CA LEU A 271 -16.50 7.08 1.27
C LEU A 271 -16.13 8.56 1.33
N GLU A 272 -17.10 9.46 1.50
CA GLU A 272 -16.83 10.91 1.59
C GLU A 272 -16.01 11.25 2.85
N GLN A 273 -16.33 10.64 3.99
CA GLN A 273 -15.56 10.81 5.23
C GLN A 273 -14.12 10.29 5.08
N ALA A 274 -13.95 9.10 4.51
CA ALA A 274 -12.64 8.54 4.21
C ALA A 274 -11.85 9.44 3.26
N GLY A 275 -12.50 9.97 2.22
CA GLY A 275 -11.87 10.86 1.24
C GLY A 275 -11.34 12.14 1.87
N ALA A 276 -12.11 12.77 2.76
CA ALA A 276 -11.65 13.95 3.49
C ALA A 276 -10.45 13.64 4.40
N ALA A 277 -10.50 12.53 5.14
CA ALA A 277 -9.44 12.13 6.07
C ALA A 277 -8.13 11.77 5.36
N VAL A 278 -8.21 10.99 4.27
CA VAL A 278 -7.03 10.61 3.45
C VAL A 278 -6.35 11.86 2.88
N ARG A 279 -7.12 12.79 2.30
CA ARG A 279 -6.55 14.02 1.74
C ARG A 279 -5.92 14.91 2.81
N TYR A 280 -6.52 14.98 4.00
CA TYR A 280 -5.92 15.68 5.13
C TYR A 280 -4.58 15.07 5.52
N ALA A 281 -4.51 13.75 5.68
CA ALA A 281 -3.27 13.08 6.09
C ALA A 281 -2.18 13.10 5.00
N ALA A 282 -2.55 13.10 3.72
CA ALA A 282 -1.61 13.33 2.64
C ALA A 282 -1.07 14.77 2.66
N TRP A 283 -1.94 15.76 2.90
CA TRP A 283 -1.53 17.16 3.05
C TRP A 283 -0.58 17.37 4.25
N THR A 284 -0.83 16.73 5.40
CA THR A 284 0.10 16.83 6.54
C THR A 284 1.45 16.18 6.24
N ALA A 285 1.48 15.10 5.46
CA ALA A 285 2.74 14.48 5.05
C ALA A 285 3.67 15.45 4.30
N ASP A 286 3.09 16.34 3.48
CA ASP A 286 3.82 17.32 2.67
C ASP A 286 4.06 18.66 3.38
N VAL A 287 3.08 19.14 4.16
CA VAL A 287 3.05 20.54 4.65
C VAL A 287 3.19 20.63 6.17
N ASP A 288 2.76 19.61 6.91
CA ASP A 288 2.86 19.60 8.38
C ASP A 288 3.33 18.23 8.92
N PRO A 289 4.63 17.91 8.77
CA PRO A 289 5.19 16.64 9.20
C PRO A 289 5.04 16.34 10.70
N GLN A 290 4.78 17.35 11.53
CA GLN A 290 4.59 17.17 12.98
C GLN A 290 3.19 16.61 13.30
N GLU A 291 2.19 16.96 12.49
CA GLU A 291 0.81 16.48 12.60
C GLU A 291 0.61 15.11 11.93
N LEU A 292 1.52 14.72 11.02
CA LEU A 292 1.45 13.45 10.29
C LEU A 292 1.21 12.21 11.19
N PRO A 293 1.89 12.01 12.35
CA PRO A 293 1.67 10.82 13.16
C PRO A 293 0.22 10.68 13.65
N LEU A 294 -0.40 11.79 14.06
CA LEU A 294 -1.79 11.81 14.50
C LEU A 294 -2.75 11.58 13.33
N ALA A 295 -2.52 12.28 12.22
CA ALA A 295 -3.31 12.12 11.01
C ALA A 295 -3.26 10.69 10.47
N ALA A 296 -2.06 10.08 10.40
CA ALA A 296 -1.85 8.71 9.94
C ALA A 296 -2.55 7.67 10.83
N ALA A 297 -2.50 7.83 12.16
CA ALA A 297 -3.22 6.96 13.08
C ALA A 297 -4.75 7.11 12.91
N LEU A 298 -5.25 8.34 12.74
CA LEU A 298 -6.66 8.62 12.51
C LEU A 298 -7.17 7.97 11.22
N VAL A 299 -6.46 8.10 10.09
CA VAL A 299 -6.92 7.51 8.83
C VAL A 299 -6.98 5.99 8.89
N GLN A 300 -6.04 5.33 9.57
CA GLN A 300 -6.09 3.87 9.71
C GLN A 300 -7.31 3.42 10.49
N VAL A 301 -7.63 4.11 11.59
CA VAL A 301 -8.79 3.79 12.43
C VAL A 301 -10.11 4.03 11.70
N LEU A 302 -10.17 5.06 10.85
CA LEU A 302 -11.38 5.42 10.11
C LEU A 302 -11.57 4.60 8.82
N VAL A 303 -10.54 4.56 7.97
CA VAL A 303 -10.64 4.08 6.58
C VAL A 303 -10.59 2.57 6.49
N SER A 304 -9.72 1.90 7.26
CA SER A 304 -9.55 0.44 7.13
C SER A 304 -10.83 -0.34 7.47
N PRO A 305 -11.52 -0.08 8.60
CA PRO A 305 -12.78 -0.75 8.90
C PRO A 305 -13.90 -0.37 7.91
N ALA A 306 -13.96 0.90 7.49
CA ALA A 306 -14.96 1.37 6.53
C ALA A 306 -14.81 0.69 5.16
N ASN A 307 -13.57 0.50 4.69
CA ASN A 307 -13.30 -0.22 3.45
C ASN A 307 -13.71 -1.69 3.53
N PHE A 308 -13.37 -2.37 4.63
CA PHE A 308 -13.79 -3.76 4.82
C PHE A 308 -15.31 -3.88 4.87
N GLN A 309 -15.99 -2.99 5.60
CA GLN A 309 -17.46 -2.97 5.67
C GLN A 309 -18.09 -2.70 4.30
N ALA A 310 -17.59 -1.73 3.53
CA ALA A 310 -18.07 -1.44 2.19
C ALA A 310 -17.92 -2.64 1.24
N ALA A 311 -16.80 -3.37 1.31
CA ALA A 311 -16.59 -4.58 0.53
C ALA A 311 -17.50 -5.74 0.98
N ALA A 312 -17.75 -5.88 2.29
CA ALA A 312 -18.69 -6.86 2.82
C ALA A 312 -20.14 -6.57 2.40
N ASP A 313 -20.56 -5.31 2.46
CA ASP A 313 -21.87 -4.88 1.98
C ASP A 313 -22.01 -5.08 0.47
N ALA A 314 -20.96 -4.83 -0.30
CA ALA A 314 -20.96 -5.13 -1.73
C ALA A 314 -21.23 -6.61 -1.99
N VAL A 315 -20.53 -7.54 -1.31
CA VAL A 315 -20.80 -8.98 -1.43
C VAL A 315 -22.26 -9.30 -1.06
N GLN A 316 -22.75 -8.75 0.05
CA GLN A 316 -24.12 -8.98 0.52
C GLN A 316 -25.19 -8.48 -0.46
N LEU A 317 -24.99 -7.30 -1.06
CA LEU A 317 -25.93 -6.66 -1.98
C LEU A 317 -25.91 -7.30 -3.37
N HIS A 318 -24.78 -7.89 -3.78
CA HIS A 318 -24.73 -8.73 -4.97
C HIS A 318 -25.41 -10.09 -4.74
N GLY A 319 -25.44 -10.57 -3.50
CA GLY A 319 -26.00 -11.87 -3.13
C GLY A 319 -25.10 -13.00 -3.61
N GLY A 320 -25.69 -14.11 -4.06
CA GLY A 320 -24.94 -15.31 -4.46
C GLY A 320 -23.79 -15.05 -5.44
N ILE A 321 -24.02 -14.20 -6.46
CA ILE A 321 -22.99 -13.89 -7.48
C ILE A 321 -21.76 -13.20 -6.88
N GLY A 322 -21.93 -12.36 -5.85
CA GLY A 322 -20.83 -11.68 -5.16
C GLY A 322 -19.90 -12.62 -4.40
N TYR A 323 -20.31 -13.88 -4.20
CA TYR A 323 -19.52 -14.93 -3.56
C TYR A 323 -18.89 -15.91 -4.57
N THR A 324 -19.16 -15.75 -5.87
CA THR A 324 -18.62 -16.61 -6.93
C THR A 324 -17.35 -16.01 -7.54
N TRP A 325 -16.51 -16.86 -8.16
CA TRP A 325 -15.32 -16.42 -8.93
C TRP A 325 -15.66 -15.65 -10.21
N GLU A 326 -16.93 -15.62 -10.62
CA GLU A 326 -17.38 -14.92 -11.81
C GLU A 326 -17.44 -13.39 -11.62
N HIS A 327 -17.47 -12.92 -10.36
CA HIS A 327 -17.66 -11.51 -10.01
C HIS A 327 -16.52 -10.96 -9.15
N ASP A 328 -16.08 -9.73 -9.43
CA ASP A 328 -14.87 -9.17 -8.81
C ASP A 328 -15.05 -8.75 -7.34
N ALA A 329 -16.29 -8.68 -6.83
CA ALA A 329 -16.59 -8.26 -5.45
C ALA A 329 -15.79 -9.01 -4.37
N HIS A 330 -15.56 -10.31 -4.56
CA HIS A 330 -14.79 -11.08 -3.59
C HIS A 330 -13.31 -10.67 -3.56
N LEU A 331 -12.74 -10.16 -4.66
CA LEU A 331 -11.35 -9.68 -4.69
C LEU A 331 -11.21 -8.44 -3.81
N TYR A 332 -12.14 -7.48 -3.93
CA TYR A 332 -12.16 -6.30 -3.07
C TYR A 332 -12.36 -6.67 -1.60
N TYR A 333 -13.21 -7.64 -1.29
CA TYR A 333 -13.37 -8.15 0.09
C TYR A 333 -12.06 -8.70 0.66
N LYS A 334 -11.39 -9.58 -0.11
CA LYS A 334 -10.12 -10.20 0.28
C LYS A 334 -9.01 -9.15 0.44
N ARG A 335 -8.89 -8.21 -0.51
CA ARG A 335 -7.96 -7.07 -0.45
C ARG A 335 -8.22 -6.20 0.76
N ALA A 336 -9.47 -5.81 0.99
CA ALA A 336 -9.85 -4.95 2.11
C ALA A 336 -9.47 -5.58 3.45
N LYS A 337 -9.73 -6.88 3.63
CA LYS A 337 -9.35 -7.58 4.86
C LYS A 337 -7.84 -7.69 5.05
N THR A 338 -7.10 -7.92 3.97
CA THR A 338 -5.64 -8.00 4.02
C THR A 338 -5.03 -6.64 4.34
N SER A 339 -5.48 -5.57 3.68
CA SER A 339 -5.03 -4.20 3.94
C SER A 339 -5.36 -3.72 5.36
N GLU A 340 -6.52 -4.12 5.93
CA GLU A 340 -6.89 -3.80 7.31
C GLU A 340 -5.86 -4.30 8.35
N LEU A 341 -5.16 -5.39 8.04
CA LEU A 341 -4.21 -6.03 8.96
C LEU A 341 -2.73 -5.74 8.63
N LEU A 342 -2.46 -5.06 7.52
CA LEU A 342 -1.11 -4.99 6.94
C LEU A 342 -0.12 -4.16 7.76
N LEU A 343 -0.58 -3.09 8.40
CA LEU A 343 0.24 -2.13 9.16
C LEU A 343 -0.08 -2.09 10.66
N GLY A 344 -0.66 -3.19 11.16
CA GLY A 344 -1.19 -3.32 12.51
C GLY A 344 -2.67 -3.66 12.49
N THR A 345 -3.13 -4.37 13.51
CA THR A 345 -4.55 -4.69 13.70
C THR A 345 -5.37 -3.45 14.05
N PRO A 346 -6.69 -3.45 13.82
CA PRO A 346 -7.56 -2.35 14.23
C PRO A 346 -7.42 -1.95 15.71
N ASP A 347 -7.24 -2.91 16.60
CA ASP A 347 -7.03 -2.64 18.04
C ASP A 347 -5.70 -1.93 18.31
N GLN A 348 -4.62 -2.38 17.67
CA GLN A 348 -3.31 -1.73 17.78
C GLN A 348 -3.34 -0.30 17.23
N ASN A 349 -4.05 -0.06 16.12
CA ASN A 349 -4.15 1.26 15.53
C ASN A 349 -5.03 2.20 16.39
N ARG A 350 -6.09 1.68 17.01
CA ARG A 350 -6.88 2.43 18.00
C ARG A 350 -6.07 2.78 19.26
N ALA A 351 -5.32 1.81 19.80
CA ALA A 351 -4.45 2.05 20.95
C ALA A 351 -3.41 3.12 20.64
N ARG A 352 -2.77 3.03 19.46
CA ARG A 352 -1.82 4.05 18.99
C ARG A 352 -2.47 5.45 18.89
N LEU A 353 -3.68 5.54 18.35
CA LEU A 353 -4.40 6.81 18.26
C LEU A 353 -4.71 7.37 19.67
N ALA A 354 -5.14 6.53 20.61
CA ALA A 354 -5.39 6.93 21.98
C ALA A 354 -4.12 7.45 22.68
N ASP A 355 -2.99 6.76 22.51
CA ASP A 355 -1.69 7.19 23.03
C ASP A 355 -1.29 8.59 22.50
N LEU A 356 -1.49 8.84 21.20
CA LEU A 356 -1.19 10.13 20.56
C LEU A 356 -2.13 11.25 21.04
N LEU A 357 -3.39 10.92 21.34
CA LEU A 357 -4.38 11.82 21.92
C LEU A 357 -4.26 11.98 23.44
N GLN A 358 -3.42 11.16 24.08
CA GLN A 358 -3.23 11.13 25.54
C GLN A 358 -4.51 10.80 26.32
N ILE A 359 -5.31 9.84 25.84
CA ILE A 359 -6.59 9.43 26.45
C ILE A 359 -6.67 7.94 26.81
#